data_AF-A0A2A2HWA8-F1
#
_entry.id   AF-A0A2A2HWA8-F1
#
_cell.length_a   1.000
_cell.length_b   1.000
_cell.length_c   1.000
_cell.angle_alpha   90.00
_cell.angle_beta   90.00
_cell.angle_gamma   90.00
#
_symmetry.space_group_name_H-M   'P 1'
#
loop_
_entity.id
_entity.type
_entity.pdbx_description
1 polymer ?
#
loop_
_entity_poly.entity_id
_entity_poly.type
_entity_poly.pdbx_seq_one_letter_code
_entity_poly.pdbx_strand_id
1 'polypeptide(L)'
;MDKKIATKNESDKFAEYRSDYLFLLIGTNPLPNYVAYHLLAKPSSHIIFIHTSKTDKIANNLITVLNIPSERWTKIPVNESDSRDIYKKITEYSKGKQKLGLNYTGGTKAMAVNAYKAVLDADQDSVFSYLDARSLELVIDERDSSSKRIPASPSIKSSIEELFSLHGYKIDNKREVFMPEICEVLANDLFVEFRKWCDEKLRSKDLGKILNKSKLKTVILPVVPPFEILANFWEGCSTLGELAKKWKTNVENLANWLDGNWLEDYTLLAFQEVAEECKIHDHILGAKFNYNKFELDVAILRGYELFVVSCTTASKKSIVKQKLFEAYVRGQQLGGDEAKIGVVCFASDRSSDASPEIIKKEIKEEWHLENKFRVFGAEQIPNLPIYLKEWLTS
;
A
#
# COMPACT_ATOMS: atom_id res chain seq x y z
N MET A 1 37.21 7.03 11.37
CA MET A 1 36.62 6.34 10.21
C MET A 1 35.14 6.65 10.17
N ASP A 2 34.86 7.66 9.36
CA ASP A 2 33.64 7.98 8.62
C ASP A 2 32.34 8.26 9.39
N LYS A 3 32.36 9.45 9.99
CA LYS A 3 31.23 10.39 9.92
C LYS A 3 30.75 10.50 8.47
N LYS A 4 29.70 9.76 8.10
CA LYS A 4 28.88 10.11 6.93
C LYS A 4 28.13 11.40 7.26
N ILE A 5 28.81 12.50 6.94
CA ILE A 5 28.23 13.84 6.83
C ILE A 5 27.10 13.71 5.82
N ALA A 6 25.87 13.75 6.34
CA ALA A 6 24.67 13.94 5.54
C ALA A 6 24.91 15.16 4.66
N THR A 7 24.86 14.94 3.36
CA THR A 7 24.91 15.99 2.35
C THR A 7 23.90 17.06 2.71
N LYS A 8 24.39 18.30 2.74
CA LYS A 8 23.68 19.55 2.97
C LYS A 8 22.33 19.54 2.23
N ASN A 9 21.26 19.23 2.95
CA ASN A 9 19.89 19.32 2.45
C ASN A 9 19.62 20.77 2.01
N GLU A 10 18.90 20.94 0.90
CA GLU A 10 18.00 22.08 0.74
C GLU A 10 17.33 22.33 2.10
N SER A 11 17.44 23.54 2.65
CA SER A 11 16.97 23.89 4.00
C SER A 11 15.66 23.18 4.32
N ASP A 12 15.68 22.34 5.36
CA ASP A 12 14.54 21.55 5.82
C ASP A 12 13.28 22.42 5.88
N LYS A 13 12.38 22.25 4.91
CA LYS A 13 11.22 23.13 4.66
C LYS A 13 10.24 23.15 5.83
N PHE A 14 10.37 22.20 6.76
CA PHE A 14 9.54 22.08 7.94
C PHE A 14 10.18 22.66 9.20
N ALA A 15 11.44 23.11 9.15
CA ALA A 15 12.19 23.50 10.34
C ALA A 15 11.53 24.60 11.18
N GLU A 16 10.93 25.60 10.54
CA GLU A 16 10.23 26.71 11.21
C GLU A 16 8.88 26.28 11.82
N TYR A 17 8.26 25.22 11.30
CA TYR A 17 6.96 24.72 11.76
C TYR A 17 7.08 23.66 12.87
N ARG A 18 8.31 23.32 13.28
CA ARG A 18 8.52 22.32 14.32
C ARG A 18 8.17 22.84 15.72
N SER A 19 7.45 22.01 16.46
CA SER A 19 6.87 22.38 17.75
C SER A 19 7.59 21.71 18.92
N ASP A 20 7.64 22.35 20.09
CA ASP A 20 8.19 21.72 21.31
C ASP A 20 7.17 20.74 21.90
N TYR A 21 5.88 21.02 21.72
CA TYR A 21 4.77 20.16 22.11
C TYR A 21 3.89 19.90 20.89
N LEU A 22 3.87 18.66 20.38
CA LEU A 22 3.10 18.30 19.19
C LEU A 22 1.87 17.48 19.59
N PHE A 23 0.69 18.07 19.42
CA PHE A 23 -0.61 17.45 19.60
C PHE A 23 -1.05 16.74 18.33
N LEU A 24 -1.38 15.46 18.47
CA LEU A 24 -1.82 14.58 17.39
C LEU A 24 -3.22 14.05 17.72
N LEU A 25 -4.21 14.36 16.87
CA LEU A 25 -5.56 13.81 17.01
C LEU A 25 -5.61 12.40 16.42
N ILE A 26 -5.93 11.41 17.25
CA ILE A 26 -5.91 10.00 16.86
C ILE A 26 -7.26 9.57 16.32
N GLY A 27 -7.33 9.43 15.00
CA GLY A 27 -8.44 8.83 14.25
C GLY A 27 -8.21 7.33 13.99
N THR A 28 -8.94 6.79 13.01
CA THR A 28 -8.82 5.38 12.57
C THR A 28 -7.64 5.14 11.62
N ASN A 29 -7.20 6.17 10.89
CA ASN A 29 -6.00 6.13 10.06
C ASN A 29 -4.81 6.73 10.84
N PRO A 30 -3.79 5.96 11.22
CA PRO A 30 -2.61 6.46 11.91
C PRO A 30 -1.61 7.19 11.00
N LEU A 31 -1.67 6.96 9.68
CA LEU A 31 -0.66 7.44 8.73
C LEU A 31 -0.45 8.96 8.75
N PRO A 32 -1.49 9.80 8.80
CA PRO A 32 -1.30 11.25 8.89
C PRO A 32 -0.52 11.71 10.13
N ASN A 33 -0.67 11.00 11.25
CA ASN A 33 0.06 11.32 12.48
C ASN A 33 1.50 10.83 12.45
N TYR A 34 1.76 9.70 11.79
CA TYR A 34 3.12 9.24 11.51
C TYR A 34 3.86 10.27 10.64
N VAL A 35 3.22 10.73 9.56
CA VAL A 35 3.75 11.78 8.68
C VAL A 35 4.00 13.08 9.45
N ALA A 36 3.00 13.58 10.19
CA ALA A 36 3.14 14.80 10.96
C ALA A 36 4.25 14.73 12.02
N TYR A 37 4.44 13.58 12.67
CA TYR A 37 5.54 13.38 13.61
C TYR A 37 6.91 13.57 12.93
N HIS A 38 7.14 12.90 11.79
CA HIS A 38 8.42 12.99 11.10
C HIS A 38 8.73 14.40 10.57
N LEU A 39 7.71 15.17 10.21
CA LEU A 39 7.89 16.53 9.66
C LEU A 39 7.96 17.60 10.76
N LEU A 40 7.09 17.54 11.76
CA LEU A 40 6.85 18.63 12.72
C LEU A 40 7.45 18.39 14.11
N ALA A 41 7.92 17.18 14.44
CA ALA A 41 8.60 16.94 15.71
C ALA A 41 10.09 17.32 15.63
N LYS A 42 10.60 17.87 16.73
CA LYS A 42 12.02 17.96 17.06
C LYS A 42 12.44 16.69 17.81
N PRO A 43 13.75 16.38 17.86
CA PRO A 43 14.24 15.28 18.70
C PRO A 43 13.83 15.39 20.18
N SER A 44 13.68 16.61 20.69
CA SER A 44 13.27 16.91 22.06
C SER A 44 11.77 17.15 22.23
N SER A 45 10.95 17.06 21.17
CA SER A 45 9.53 17.35 21.29
C SER A 45 8.84 16.35 22.20
N HIS A 46 7.89 16.86 22.97
CA HIS A 46 6.92 16.05 23.71
C HIS A 46 5.68 15.84 22.85
N ILE A 47 5.26 14.60 22.68
CA ILE A 47 4.15 14.22 21.78
C ILE A 47 2.89 13.95 22.58
N ILE A 48 1.80 14.64 22.26
CA ILE A 48 0.52 14.54 22.95
C ILE A 48 -0.46 13.82 22.05
N PHE A 49 -0.82 12.60 22.42
CA PHE A 49 -1.78 11.78 21.69
C PHE A 49 -3.17 11.99 22.26
N ILE A 50 -4.03 12.70 21.53
CA ILE A 50 -5.43 12.93 21.91
C ILE A 50 -6.27 11.82 21.28
N HIS A 51 -6.83 10.95 22.11
CA HIS A 51 -7.49 9.73 21.63
C HIS A 51 -8.82 9.49 22.33
N THR A 52 -9.64 8.64 21.72
CA THR A 52 -10.87 8.12 22.33
C THR A 52 -10.60 6.74 22.91
N SER A 53 -11.59 6.15 23.58
CA SER A 53 -11.51 4.74 24.00
C SER A 53 -11.31 3.79 22.81
N LYS A 54 -11.83 4.13 21.63
CA LYS A 54 -11.73 3.32 20.40
C LYS A 54 -10.36 3.45 19.72
N THR A 55 -9.69 4.59 19.89
CA THR A 55 -8.42 4.88 19.18
C THR A 55 -7.17 4.76 20.06
N ASP A 56 -7.29 4.32 21.31
CA ASP A 56 -6.14 4.09 22.21
C ASP A 56 -5.11 3.11 21.62
N LYS A 57 -5.59 1.99 21.05
CA LYS A 57 -4.71 0.99 20.42
C LYS A 57 -3.90 1.60 19.27
N ILE A 58 -4.49 2.51 18.51
CA ILE A 58 -3.83 3.19 17.38
C ILE A 58 -2.74 4.14 17.90
N ALA A 59 -3.00 4.86 19.00
CA ALA A 59 -1.98 5.66 19.67
C ALA A 59 -0.80 4.80 20.16
N ASN A 60 -1.07 3.61 20.71
CA ASN A 60 -0.03 2.68 21.15
C ASN A 60 0.82 2.19 19.96
N ASN A 61 0.19 1.84 18.83
CA ASN A 61 0.91 1.45 17.62
C ASN A 61 1.86 2.57 17.14
N LEU A 62 1.37 3.81 17.10
CA LEU A 62 2.20 4.99 16.77
C LEU A 62 3.41 5.12 17.69
N ILE A 63 3.20 5.06 19.00
CA ILE A 63 4.28 5.16 20.00
C ILE A 63 5.33 4.06 19.80
N THR A 64 4.88 2.82 19.56
CA THR A 64 5.76 1.66 19.35
C THR A 64 6.55 1.78 18.05
N VAL A 65 5.89 2.05 16.92
CA VAL A 65 6.55 2.15 15.61
C VAL A 65 7.51 3.33 15.55
N LEU A 66 7.13 4.48 16.11
CA LEU A 66 7.98 5.67 16.18
C LEU A 66 9.07 5.59 17.26
N ASN A 67 9.06 4.52 18.07
CA ASN A 67 9.97 4.28 19.18
C ASN A 67 10.15 5.53 20.09
N ILE A 68 9.02 6.13 20.49
CA ILE A 68 9.04 7.36 21.30
C ILE A 68 9.33 6.99 22.76
N PRO A 69 10.40 7.54 23.37
CA PRO A 69 10.73 7.33 24.78
C PRO A 69 9.56 7.71 25.70
N SER A 70 9.38 6.95 26.78
CA SER A 70 8.24 7.10 27.72
C SER A 70 8.07 8.49 28.31
N GLU A 71 9.17 9.23 28.47
CA GLU A 71 9.20 10.59 29.01
C GLU A 71 8.81 11.66 27.98
N ARG A 72 8.77 11.32 26.69
CA ARG A 72 8.48 12.24 25.58
C ARG A 72 7.07 12.09 25.02
N TRP A 73 6.17 11.39 25.69
CA TRP A 73 4.78 11.34 25.26
C TRP A 73 3.76 11.35 26.40
N THR A 74 2.54 11.77 26.08
CA THR A 74 1.39 11.68 26.97
C THR A 74 0.15 11.35 26.14
N LYS A 75 -0.67 10.43 26.65
CA LYS A 75 -2.00 10.15 26.11
C LYS A 75 -3.06 10.95 26.88
N ILE A 76 -3.93 11.65 26.17
CA ILE A 76 -5.07 12.37 26.71
C ILE A 76 -6.36 11.71 26.20
N PRO A 77 -7.08 10.95 27.06
CA PRO A 77 -8.35 10.36 26.67
C PRO A 77 -9.47 11.41 26.68
N VAL A 78 -10.22 11.52 25.59
CA VAL A 78 -11.35 12.44 25.45
C VAL A 78 -12.64 11.70 25.06
N ASN A 79 -13.78 12.28 25.42
CA ASN A 79 -15.08 11.87 24.89
C ASN A 79 -15.34 12.60 23.55
N GLU A 80 -15.32 11.87 22.43
CA GLU A 80 -15.44 12.43 21.07
C GLU A 80 -16.75 13.19 20.82
N SER A 81 -17.79 12.94 21.60
CA SER A 81 -19.09 13.63 21.51
C SER A 81 -19.27 14.76 22.52
N ASP A 82 -18.28 15.04 23.38
CA ASP A 82 -18.35 16.10 24.39
C ASP A 82 -17.30 17.19 24.11
N SER A 83 -17.75 18.26 23.46
CA SER A 83 -16.92 19.44 23.15
C SER A 83 -16.28 20.06 24.39
N ARG A 84 -16.97 20.05 25.54
CA ARG A 84 -16.44 20.63 26.79
C ARG A 84 -15.34 19.76 27.37
N ASP A 85 -15.49 18.44 27.33
CA ASP A 85 -14.45 17.50 27.76
C ASP A 85 -13.18 17.66 26.92
N ILE A 86 -13.32 17.69 25.59
CA ILE A 86 -12.21 17.85 24.65
C ILE A 86 -11.48 19.17 24.92
N TYR A 87 -12.21 20.28 24.91
CA TYR A 87 -11.63 21.61 25.09
C TYR A 87 -10.91 21.72 26.45
N LYS A 88 -11.60 21.36 27.54
CA LYS A 88 -11.08 21.49 28.91
C LYS A 88 -9.76 20.73 29.10
N LYS A 89 -9.72 19.45 28.69
CA LYS A 89 -8.53 18.61 28.87
C LYS A 89 -7.33 19.11 28.08
N ILE A 90 -7.56 19.56 26.85
CA ILE A 90 -6.49 20.10 26.00
C ILE A 90 -6.01 21.43 26.58
N THR A 91 -6.90 22.36 26.95
CA THR A 91 -6.52 23.63 27.59
C THR A 91 -5.75 23.40 28.88
N GLU A 92 -6.19 22.48 29.74
CA GLU A 92 -5.47 22.14 30.98
C GLU A 92 -4.05 21.64 30.72
N TYR A 93 -3.88 20.80 29.71
CA TYR A 93 -2.55 20.31 29.34
C TYR A 93 -1.69 21.39 28.68
N SER A 94 -2.27 22.29 27.88
CA SER A 94 -1.53 23.35 27.18
C SER A 94 -1.06 24.50 28.09
N LYS A 95 -1.60 24.64 29.31
CA LYS A 95 -1.24 25.71 30.25
C LYS A 95 0.27 25.80 30.48
N GLY A 96 0.81 27.01 30.31
CA GLY A 96 2.21 27.34 30.54
C GLY A 96 3.20 26.77 29.52
N LYS A 97 2.71 26.15 28.45
CA LYS A 97 3.53 25.65 27.34
C LYS A 97 3.52 26.68 26.19
N GLN A 98 4.59 26.69 25.41
CA GLN A 98 4.76 27.54 24.23
C GLN A 98 5.25 26.68 23.07
N LYS A 99 5.17 27.22 21.84
CA LYS A 99 5.55 26.52 20.61
C LYS A 99 4.76 25.23 20.45
N LEU A 100 3.44 25.35 20.59
CA LEU A 100 2.53 24.23 20.40
C LEU A 100 2.33 23.98 18.91
N GLY A 101 2.17 22.70 18.57
CA GLY A 101 1.78 22.26 17.23
C GLY A 101 0.55 21.38 17.33
N LEU A 102 -0.40 21.52 16.41
CA LEU A 102 -1.55 20.64 16.28
C LEU A 102 -1.64 20.09 14.87
N ASN A 103 -1.58 18.75 14.74
CA ASN A 103 -2.03 18.07 13.54
C ASN A 103 -3.46 17.56 13.75
N TYR A 104 -4.40 18.13 13.01
CA TYR A 104 -5.83 17.84 13.16
C TYR A 104 -6.41 17.05 11.97
N THR A 105 -5.56 16.33 11.23
CA THR A 105 -6.00 15.41 10.18
C THR A 105 -6.90 14.29 10.72
N GLY A 106 -6.52 13.74 11.88
CA GLY A 106 -7.26 12.65 12.53
C GLY A 106 -8.31 13.14 13.52
N GLY A 107 -8.89 12.18 14.26
CA GLY A 107 -9.99 12.43 15.20
C GLY A 107 -11.32 12.73 14.50
N THR A 108 -12.37 12.95 15.29
CA THR A 108 -13.66 13.39 14.75
C THR A 108 -13.62 14.89 14.43
N LYS A 109 -14.58 15.38 13.63
CA LYS A 109 -14.73 16.82 13.38
C LYS A 109 -14.90 17.62 14.67
N ALA A 110 -15.61 17.07 15.66
CA ALA A 110 -15.77 17.69 16.97
C ALA A 110 -14.43 17.78 17.73
N MET A 111 -13.59 16.74 17.65
CA MET A 111 -12.23 16.77 18.20
C MET A 111 -11.38 17.85 17.51
N ALA A 112 -11.37 17.89 16.18
CA ALA A 112 -10.59 18.86 15.41
C ALA A 112 -10.91 20.30 15.80
N VAL A 113 -12.19 20.68 15.78
CA VAL A 113 -12.65 22.05 16.09
C VAL A 113 -12.29 22.43 17.53
N ASN A 114 -12.57 21.58 18.50
CA ASN A 114 -12.36 21.91 19.92
C ASN A 114 -10.87 21.86 20.31
N ALA A 115 -10.08 20.97 19.71
CA ALA A 115 -8.64 20.94 19.89
C ALA A 115 -7.97 22.18 19.30
N TYR A 116 -8.37 22.57 18.08
CA TYR A 116 -7.89 23.80 17.45
C TYR A 116 -8.13 24.99 18.35
N LYS A 117 -9.38 25.15 18.83
CA LYS A 117 -9.76 26.25 19.72
C LYS A 117 -8.98 26.23 21.04
N ALA A 118 -8.82 25.06 21.67
CA ALA A 118 -8.11 24.93 22.94
C ALA A 118 -6.60 25.23 22.84
N VAL A 119 -5.95 24.78 21.75
CA VAL A 119 -4.53 25.06 21.50
C VAL A 119 -4.33 26.55 21.15
N LEU A 120 -5.21 27.11 20.32
CA LEU A 120 -5.17 28.53 19.94
C LEU A 120 -5.31 29.46 21.14
N ASP A 121 -6.26 29.17 22.04
CA ASP A 121 -6.50 29.97 23.23
C ASP A 121 -5.35 29.87 24.25
N ALA A 122 -4.55 28.80 24.17
CA ALA A 122 -3.39 28.60 25.05
C ALA A 122 -2.10 29.25 24.50
N ASP A 123 -1.87 29.20 23.19
CA ASP A 123 -0.70 29.78 22.53
C ASP A 123 -1.09 30.36 21.16
N GLN A 124 -1.09 31.68 21.09
CA GLN A 124 -1.38 32.45 19.88
C GLN A 124 -0.26 32.38 18.84
N ASP A 125 0.85 31.66 19.06
CA ASP A 125 1.86 31.41 18.03
C ASP A 125 1.91 29.93 17.61
N SER A 126 0.88 29.16 17.98
CA SER A 126 0.78 27.73 17.65
C SER A 126 0.77 27.45 16.14
N VAL A 127 1.41 26.35 15.76
CA VAL A 127 1.41 25.80 14.39
C VAL A 127 0.24 24.85 14.22
N PHE A 128 -0.58 25.09 13.20
CA PHE A 128 -1.75 24.26 12.88
C PHE A 128 -1.52 23.56 11.54
N SER A 129 -1.80 22.26 11.46
CA SER A 129 -1.56 21.48 10.25
C SER A 129 -2.57 20.36 10.01
N TYR A 130 -2.72 19.99 8.75
CA TYR A 130 -3.36 18.74 8.35
C TYR A 130 -2.71 18.18 7.08
N LEU A 131 -2.77 16.86 6.90
CA LEU A 131 -2.29 16.15 5.72
C LEU A 131 -3.44 16.02 4.72
N ASP A 132 -3.22 16.52 3.51
CA ASP A 132 -4.13 16.35 2.39
C ASP A 132 -3.77 15.06 1.64
N ALA A 133 -4.54 13.99 1.88
CA ALA A 133 -4.33 12.69 1.25
C ALA A 133 -4.40 12.72 -0.28
N ARG A 134 -5.01 13.75 -0.89
CA ARG A 134 -5.14 13.84 -2.36
C ARG A 134 -3.92 14.46 -3.01
N SER A 135 -3.37 15.51 -2.40
CA SER A 135 -2.17 16.18 -2.93
C SER A 135 -0.86 15.67 -2.31
N LEU A 136 -0.94 14.84 -1.26
CA LEU A 136 0.21 14.36 -0.48
C LEU A 136 1.04 15.49 0.13
N GLU A 137 0.36 16.60 0.44
CA GLU A 137 0.93 17.80 1.02
C GLU A 137 0.50 17.94 2.48
N LEU A 138 1.44 18.34 3.33
CA LEU A 138 1.10 18.87 4.63
C LEU A 138 0.71 20.34 4.44
N VAL A 139 -0.51 20.67 4.83
CA VAL A 139 -1.03 22.03 4.82
C VAL A 139 -0.75 22.65 6.19
N ILE A 140 0.00 23.74 6.20
CA ILE A 140 0.19 24.59 7.38
C ILE A 140 -0.83 25.71 7.31
N ASP A 141 -1.70 25.75 8.32
CA ASP A 141 -2.74 26.77 8.45
C ASP A 141 -2.17 28.01 9.12
N GLU A 142 -2.09 29.11 8.35
CA GLU A 142 -1.65 30.41 8.82
C GLU A 142 -2.88 31.31 8.99
N ARG A 143 -3.02 31.96 10.15
CA ARG A 143 -4.27 32.68 10.50
C ARG A 143 -4.56 33.89 9.64
N ASP A 144 -3.51 34.63 9.30
CA ASP A 144 -3.62 35.95 8.66
C ASP A 144 -3.21 35.93 7.17
N SER A 145 -2.93 34.74 6.63
CA SER A 145 -2.45 34.52 5.28
C SER A 145 -3.04 33.26 4.66
N SER A 146 -2.81 33.07 3.36
CA SER A 146 -3.15 31.81 2.70
C SER A 146 -2.34 30.67 3.31
N SER A 147 -3.02 29.55 3.62
CA SER A 147 -2.35 28.34 4.11
C SER A 147 -1.22 27.91 3.17
N LYS A 148 -0.09 27.50 3.75
CA LYS A 148 1.06 27.00 2.99
C LYS A 148 0.89 25.51 2.74
N ARG A 149 1.12 25.08 1.51
CA ARG A 149 1.08 23.66 1.12
C ARG A 149 2.50 23.18 0.83
N ILE A 150 2.94 22.15 1.54
CA ILE A 150 4.30 21.63 1.44
C ILE A 150 4.26 20.13 1.16
N PRO A 151 4.82 19.65 0.03
CA PRO A 151 4.85 18.22 -0.28
C PRO A 151 5.53 17.38 0.83
N ALA A 152 4.84 16.33 1.28
CA ALA A 152 5.33 15.44 2.34
C ALA A 152 5.99 14.16 1.77
N SER A 153 5.49 13.67 0.62
CA SER A 153 5.74 12.32 0.10
C SER A 153 7.22 11.89 -0.04
N PRO A 154 8.15 12.67 -0.63
CA PRO A 154 9.51 12.18 -0.82
C PRO A 154 10.38 12.18 0.44
N SER A 155 9.98 12.88 1.50
CA SER A 155 10.81 13.13 2.69
C SER A 155 10.72 12.02 3.74
N ILE A 156 9.68 11.20 3.70
CA ILE A 156 9.43 10.14 4.70
C ILE A 156 9.50 8.79 3.99
N LYS A 157 10.42 7.94 4.40
CA LYS A 157 10.60 6.59 3.88
C LYS A 157 10.39 5.61 5.02
N SER A 158 9.17 5.13 5.18
CA SER A 158 8.86 4.00 6.08
C SER A 158 9.12 2.68 5.35
N SER A 159 9.43 1.62 6.09
CA SER A 159 9.33 0.27 5.52
C SER A 159 7.87 -0.20 5.43
N ILE A 160 7.63 -1.24 4.62
CA ILE A 160 6.33 -1.92 4.54
C ILE A 160 5.97 -2.53 5.90
N GLU A 161 6.94 -3.15 6.57
CA GLU A 161 6.75 -3.72 7.91
C GLU A 161 6.32 -2.65 8.92
N GLU A 162 6.93 -1.45 8.89
CA GLU A 162 6.57 -0.33 9.77
C GLU A 162 5.16 0.17 9.46
N LEU A 163 4.84 0.38 8.18
CA LEU A 163 3.52 0.84 7.77
C LEU A 163 2.44 -0.16 8.19
N PHE A 164 2.62 -1.45 7.93
CA PHE A 164 1.64 -2.47 8.33
C PHE A 164 1.50 -2.56 9.85
N SER A 165 2.62 -2.47 10.59
CA SER A 165 2.61 -2.46 12.06
C SER A 165 1.88 -1.24 12.62
N LEU A 166 1.99 -0.08 11.96
CA LEU A 166 1.27 1.13 12.30
C LEU A 166 -0.25 0.89 12.28
N HIS A 167 -0.71 0.20 11.23
CA HIS A 167 -2.10 -0.22 11.05
C HIS A 167 -2.49 -1.45 11.90
N GLY A 168 -1.56 -2.01 12.68
CA GLY A 168 -1.81 -3.14 13.59
C GLY A 168 -1.76 -4.51 12.93
N TYR A 169 -1.14 -4.63 11.76
CA TYR A 169 -0.95 -5.87 11.02
C TYR A 169 0.48 -6.38 11.15
N LYS A 170 0.61 -7.70 11.26
CA LYS A 170 1.89 -8.40 11.23
C LYS A 170 1.91 -9.34 10.03
N ILE A 171 3.02 -9.33 9.30
CA ILE A 171 3.24 -10.24 8.18
C ILE A 171 3.57 -11.62 8.75
N ASP A 172 2.74 -12.60 8.43
CA ASP A 172 2.94 -14.01 8.79
C ASP A 172 3.91 -14.69 7.82
N ASN A 173 3.78 -14.37 6.53
CA ASN A 173 4.59 -14.91 5.45
C ASN A 173 4.65 -13.94 4.26
N LYS A 174 5.71 -14.02 3.47
CA LYS A 174 5.86 -13.36 2.17
C LYS A 174 6.57 -14.29 1.19
N ARG A 175 6.45 -14.00 -0.10
CA ARG A 175 7.12 -14.75 -1.17
C ARG A 175 8.24 -13.90 -1.76
N GLU A 176 9.20 -14.58 -2.36
CA GLU A 176 10.17 -14.00 -3.29
C GLU A 176 9.72 -14.32 -4.72
N VAL A 177 10.22 -13.54 -5.69
CA VAL A 177 10.00 -13.80 -7.11
C VAL A 177 10.53 -15.19 -7.45
N PHE A 178 9.69 -15.98 -8.12
CA PHE A 178 9.99 -17.33 -8.57
C PHE A 178 10.06 -17.37 -10.09
N MET A 179 11.18 -17.86 -10.64
CA MET A 179 11.41 -18.07 -12.08
C MET A 179 11.14 -16.80 -12.94
N PRO A 180 11.92 -15.72 -12.73
CA PRO A 180 11.70 -14.45 -13.42
C PRO A 180 11.76 -14.54 -14.94
N GLU A 181 12.65 -15.37 -15.49
CA GLU A 181 12.82 -15.53 -16.94
C GLU A 181 11.56 -16.14 -17.59
N ILE A 182 10.89 -17.05 -16.88
CA ILE A 182 9.62 -17.62 -17.36
C ILE A 182 8.51 -16.58 -17.29
N CYS A 183 8.48 -15.75 -16.23
CA CYS A 183 7.51 -14.67 -16.10
C CYS A 183 7.58 -13.70 -17.29
N GLU A 184 8.78 -13.30 -17.69
CA GLU A 184 9.01 -12.42 -18.85
C GLU A 184 8.54 -13.06 -20.16
N VAL A 185 8.92 -14.32 -20.41
CA VAL A 185 8.52 -15.05 -21.62
C VAL A 185 6.99 -15.21 -21.71
N LEU A 186 6.34 -15.50 -20.59
CA LEU A 186 4.89 -15.59 -20.53
C LEU A 186 4.23 -14.24 -20.81
N ALA A 187 4.69 -13.17 -20.14
CA ALA A 187 4.11 -11.84 -20.28
C ALA A 187 4.22 -11.26 -21.69
N ASN A 188 5.35 -11.46 -22.36
CA ASN A 188 5.63 -10.83 -23.65
C ASN A 188 4.88 -11.49 -24.80
N ASP A 189 4.90 -12.83 -24.87
CA ASP A 189 4.55 -13.52 -26.12
C ASP A 189 3.51 -14.64 -25.96
N LEU A 190 3.31 -15.18 -24.75
CA LEU A 190 2.64 -16.48 -24.59
C LEU A 190 1.43 -16.50 -23.66
N PHE A 191 1.15 -15.45 -22.88
CA PHE A 191 0.16 -15.56 -21.79
C PHE A 191 -1.24 -15.99 -22.26
N VAL A 192 -1.65 -15.62 -23.49
CA VAL A 192 -2.96 -15.98 -24.04
C VAL A 192 -3.04 -17.47 -24.35
N GLU A 193 -2.07 -18.02 -25.08
CA GLU A 193 -1.97 -19.43 -25.44
C GLU A 193 -1.69 -20.29 -24.22
N PHE A 194 -0.85 -19.79 -23.32
CA PHE A 194 -0.51 -20.47 -22.07
C PHE A 194 -1.73 -20.58 -21.14
N ARG A 195 -2.56 -19.54 -21.07
CA ARG A 195 -3.86 -19.59 -20.35
C ARG A 195 -4.76 -20.70 -20.89
N LYS A 196 -4.88 -20.82 -22.22
CA LYS A 196 -5.65 -21.91 -22.86
C LYS A 196 -5.09 -23.27 -22.49
N TRP A 197 -3.76 -23.43 -22.54
CA TRP A 197 -3.10 -24.66 -22.11
C TRP A 197 -3.40 -24.99 -20.64
N CYS A 198 -3.33 -24.00 -19.74
CA CYS A 198 -3.67 -24.18 -18.33
C CYS A 198 -5.15 -24.60 -18.14
N ASP A 199 -6.09 -24.00 -18.86
CA ASP A 199 -7.51 -24.36 -18.80
C ASP A 199 -7.76 -25.80 -19.27
N GLU A 200 -7.03 -26.27 -20.27
CA GLU A 200 -7.17 -27.61 -20.80
C GLU A 200 -6.45 -28.68 -19.97
N LYS A 201 -5.27 -28.36 -19.43
CA LYS A 201 -4.34 -29.35 -18.85
C LYS A 201 -4.25 -29.31 -17.33
N LEU A 202 -4.45 -28.14 -16.72
CA LEU A 202 -4.35 -27.98 -15.26
C LEU A 202 -5.71 -27.96 -14.57
N ARG A 203 -6.81 -27.74 -15.30
CA ARG A 203 -8.16 -27.58 -14.74
C ARG A 203 -9.11 -28.70 -15.15
N SER A 204 -10.10 -28.94 -14.29
CA SER A 204 -11.20 -29.86 -14.55
C SER A 204 -12.25 -29.22 -15.45
N LYS A 205 -12.77 -29.97 -16.44
CA LYS A 205 -13.75 -29.47 -17.41
C LYS A 205 -15.08 -29.08 -16.78
N ASP A 206 -15.51 -29.78 -15.72
CA ASP A 206 -16.84 -29.62 -15.14
C ASP A 206 -16.92 -28.47 -14.12
N LEU A 207 -15.80 -28.16 -13.44
CA LEU A 207 -15.76 -27.23 -12.31
C LEU A 207 -14.75 -26.09 -12.49
N GLY A 208 -13.89 -26.13 -13.51
CA GLY A 208 -12.82 -25.16 -13.74
C GLY A 208 -11.76 -25.13 -12.62
N LYS A 209 -11.77 -26.11 -11.70
CA LYS A 209 -10.84 -26.22 -10.57
C LYS A 209 -9.57 -26.93 -10.98
N ILE A 210 -8.44 -26.55 -10.37
CA ILE A 210 -7.16 -27.23 -10.53
C ILE A 210 -7.30 -28.73 -10.25
N LEU A 211 -6.64 -29.54 -11.08
CA LEU A 211 -6.64 -31.00 -10.96
C LEU A 211 -6.01 -31.44 -9.63
N ASN A 212 -6.36 -32.64 -9.19
CA ASN A 212 -5.78 -33.21 -7.98
C ASN A 212 -4.30 -33.60 -8.19
N LYS A 213 -3.59 -33.78 -7.08
CA LYS A 213 -2.16 -34.10 -7.05
C LYS A 213 -1.73 -35.27 -7.94
N SER A 214 -2.51 -36.36 -8.01
CA SER A 214 -2.11 -37.53 -8.82
C SER A 214 -2.18 -37.25 -10.32
N LYS A 215 -3.25 -36.57 -10.77
CA LYS A 215 -3.39 -36.15 -12.16
C LYS A 215 -2.39 -35.06 -12.55
N LEU A 216 -2.12 -34.11 -11.66
CA LEU A 216 -1.13 -33.06 -11.92
C LEU A 216 0.25 -33.62 -12.21
N LYS A 217 0.69 -34.66 -11.48
CA LYS A 217 2.01 -35.28 -11.71
C LYS A 217 2.21 -35.80 -13.13
N THR A 218 1.12 -36.21 -13.81
CA THR A 218 1.18 -36.80 -15.16
C THR A 218 0.93 -35.77 -16.27
N VAL A 219 0.71 -34.50 -15.94
CA VAL A 219 0.53 -33.44 -16.95
C VAL A 219 1.83 -33.28 -17.73
N ILE A 220 1.74 -33.39 -19.05
CA ILE A 220 2.87 -33.18 -19.97
C ILE A 220 3.13 -31.69 -20.10
N LEU A 221 4.38 -31.28 -19.94
CA LEU A 221 4.79 -29.88 -20.06
C LEU A 221 4.66 -29.37 -21.50
N PRO A 222 4.32 -28.08 -21.69
CA PRO A 222 4.17 -27.53 -23.02
C PRO A 222 5.56 -27.31 -23.65
N VAL A 223 5.82 -27.99 -24.76
CA VAL A 223 7.10 -27.94 -25.51
C VAL A 223 6.91 -27.83 -27.03
N VAL A 224 5.66 -27.84 -27.50
CA VAL A 224 5.30 -27.72 -28.92
C VAL A 224 4.84 -26.30 -29.21
N PRO A 225 4.87 -25.85 -30.49
CA PRO A 225 4.45 -24.49 -30.85
C PRO A 225 3.13 -24.03 -30.21
N PRO A 226 3.09 -22.83 -29.61
CA PRO A 226 4.14 -21.79 -29.55
C PRO A 226 5.08 -21.86 -28.32
N PHE A 227 5.15 -22.99 -27.61
CA PHE A 227 5.82 -23.10 -26.32
C PHE A 227 7.28 -23.60 -26.39
N GLU A 228 7.91 -23.58 -27.56
CA GLU A 228 9.28 -24.11 -27.75
C GLU A 228 10.29 -23.40 -26.87
N ILE A 229 10.13 -22.07 -26.69
CA ILE A 229 11.02 -21.28 -25.82
C ILE A 229 10.92 -21.71 -24.35
N LEU A 230 9.74 -22.17 -23.90
CA LEU A 230 9.54 -22.64 -22.53
C LEU A 230 10.27 -23.97 -22.26
N ALA A 231 10.49 -24.78 -23.31
CA ALA A 231 11.20 -26.05 -23.17
C ALA A 231 12.61 -25.90 -22.60
N ASN A 232 13.25 -24.74 -22.82
CA ASN A 232 14.57 -24.42 -22.28
C ASN A 232 14.59 -24.37 -20.74
N PHE A 233 13.45 -24.06 -20.10
CA PHE A 233 13.34 -23.93 -18.65
C PHE A 233 12.88 -25.22 -17.95
N TRP A 234 12.46 -26.25 -18.69
CA TRP A 234 11.94 -27.49 -18.10
C TRP A 234 13.03 -28.45 -17.62
N GLU A 235 14.31 -28.12 -17.76
CA GLU A 235 15.45 -28.91 -17.26
C GLU A 235 15.42 -30.40 -17.70
N GLY A 236 14.91 -30.66 -18.91
CA GLY A 236 14.74 -32.01 -19.45
C GLY A 236 13.58 -32.81 -18.86
N CYS A 237 12.75 -32.20 -18.00
CA CYS A 237 11.54 -32.82 -17.49
C CYS A 237 10.46 -32.87 -18.57
N SER A 238 9.72 -33.97 -18.63
CA SER A 238 8.59 -34.14 -19.57
C SER A 238 7.25 -33.91 -18.89
N THR A 239 7.18 -34.08 -17.56
CA THR A 239 5.95 -33.92 -16.80
C THR A 239 6.08 -32.90 -15.68
N LEU A 240 4.93 -32.34 -15.28
CA LEU A 240 4.84 -31.40 -14.17
C LEU A 240 5.31 -32.01 -12.84
N GLY A 241 5.11 -33.33 -12.65
CA GLY A 241 5.58 -34.04 -11.45
C GLY A 241 7.11 -34.14 -11.37
N GLU A 242 7.77 -34.38 -12.51
CA GLU A 242 9.23 -34.37 -12.60
C GLU A 242 9.78 -32.97 -12.33
N LEU A 243 9.19 -31.95 -12.97
CA LEU A 243 9.61 -30.56 -12.80
C LEU A 243 9.43 -30.09 -11.35
N ALA A 244 8.30 -30.41 -10.72
CA ALA A 244 8.07 -30.07 -9.31
C ALA A 244 9.14 -30.68 -8.39
N LYS A 245 9.54 -31.94 -8.64
CA LYS A 245 10.62 -32.59 -7.88
C LYS A 245 11.96 -31.90 -8.14
N LYS A 246 12.26 -31.55 -9.40
CA LYS A 246 13.49 -30.88 -9.79
C LYS A 246 13.61 -29.50 -9.12
N TRP A 247 12.53 -28.73 -9.14
CA TRP A 247 12.42 -27.42 -8.51
C TRP A 247 12.14 -27.46 -7.00
N LYS A 248 12.15 -28.64 -6.38
CA LYS A 248 11.95 -28.85 -4.94
C LYS A 248 10.68 -28.19 -4.39
N THR A 249 9.59 -28.23 -5.17
CA THR A 249 8.28 -27.69 -4.80
C THR A 249 7.20 -28.76 -4.84
N ASN A 250 6.01 -28.47 -4.30
CA ASN A 250 4.85 -29.34 -4.49
C ASN A 250 4.27 -29.09 -5.89
N VAL A 251 3.90 -30.16 -6.60
CA VAL A 251 3.22 -30.11 -7.89
C VAL A 251 1.96 -29.24 -7.88
N GLU A 252 1.23 -29.17 -6.75
CA GLU A 252 0.07 -28.30 -6.59
C GLU A 252 0.46 -26.82 -6.55
N ASN A 253 1.54 -26.49 -5.85
CA ASN A 253 2.07 -25.11 -5.82
C ASN A 253 2.58 -24.70 -7.18
N LEU A 254 3.30 -25.60 -7.88
CA LEU A 254 3.77 -25.35 -9.24
C LEU A 254 2.59 -25.17 -10.21
N ALA A 255 1.56 -26.02 -10.11
CA ALA A 255 0.36 -25.90 -10.94
C ALA A 255 -0.35 -24.55 -10.71
N ASN A 256 -0.54 -24.13 -9.45
CA ASN A 256 -1.11 -22.83 -9.12
C ASN A 256 -0.25 -21.67 -9.64
N TRP A 257 1.07 -21.81 -9.57
CA TRP A 257 1.98 -20.79 -10.07
C TRP A 257 1.86 -20.62 -11.59
N LEU A 258 1.91 -21.72 -12.36
CA LEU A 258 1.69 -21.69 -13.82
C LEU A 258 0.28 -21.19 -14.17
N ASP A 259 -0.71 -21.54 -13.37
CA ASP A 259 -2.10 -21.17 -13.62
C ASP A 259 -2.40 -19.68 -13.33
N GLY A 260 -1.57 -18.98 -12.57
CA GLY A 260 -1.76 -17.53 -12.44
C GLY A 260 -0.85 -16.79 -11.47
N ASN A 261 -0.25 -17.44 -10.48
CA ASN A 261 0.56 -16.68 -9.52
C ASN A 261 1.82 -16.09 -10.16
N TRP A 262 2.30 -16.65 -11.29
CA TRP A 262 3.39 -16.04 -12.07
C TRP A 262 3.11 -14.59 -12.46
N LEU A 263 1.84 -14.19 -12.60
CA LEU A 263 1.46 -12.81 -12.91
C LEU A 263 1.77 -11.85 -11.76
N GLU A 264 1.70 -12.33 -10.51
CA GLU A 264 2.12 -11.55 -9.32
C GLU A 264 3.62 -11.33 -9.34
N ASP A 265 4.37 -12.40 -9.60
CA ASP A 265 5.83 -12.39 -9.74
C ASP A 265 6.27 -11.43 -10.86
N TYR A 266 5.64 -11.52 -12.05
CA TYR A 266 5.86 -10.59 -13.16
C TYR A 266 5.51 -9.14 -12.82
N THR A 267 4.40 -8.92 -12.12
CA THR A 267 4.00 -7.56 -11.71
C THR A 267 5.03 -6.93 -10.79
N LEU A 268 5.61 -7.69 -9.85
CA LEU A 268 6.69 -7.17 -9.02
C LEU A 268 7.96 -6.90 -9.84
N LEU A 269 8.33 -7.78 -10.76
CA LEU A 269 9.47 -7.55 -11.67
C LEU A 269 9.29 -6.24 -12.46
N ALA A 270 8.09 -6.02 -13.00
CA ALA A 270 7.77 -4.79 -13.73
C ALA A 270 7.87 -3.52 -12.87
N PHE A 271 7.54 -3.60 -11.57
CA PHE A 271 7.82 -2.51 -10.63
C PHE A 271 9.32 -2.32 -10.37
N GLN A 272 10.07 -3.41 -10.23
CA GLN A 272 11.52 -3.37 -9.98
C GLN A 272 12.28 -2.71 -11.13
N GLU A 273 11.84 -2.90 -12.39
CA GLU A 273 12.41 -2.23 -13.56
C GLU A 273 12.34 -0.70 -13.49
N VAL A 274 11.28 -0.16 -12.88
CA VAL A 274 11.05 1.29 -12.78
C VAL A 274 11.32 1.84 -11.38
N ALA A 275 11.86 1.02 -10.48
CA ALA A 275 11.97 1.33 -9.06
C ALA A 275 12.88 2.54 -8.79
N GLU A 276 14.05 2.60 -9.42
CA GLU A 276 15.00 3.71 -9.23
C GLU A 276 14.39 5.04 -9.72
N GLU A 277 13.84 5.06 -10.93
CA GLU A 277 13.25 6.25 -11.53
C GLU A 277 12.01 6.74 -10.76
N CYS A 278 11.17 5.82 -10.32
CA CYS A 278 9.94 6.13 -9.59
C CYS A 278 10.15 6.33 -8.08
N LYS A 279 11.39 6.15 -7.58
CA LYS A 279 11.75 6.23 -6.16
C LYS A 279 10.99 5.23 -5.29
N ILE A 280 10.74 4.03 -5.82
CA ILE A 280 10.25 2.91 -5.03
C ILE A 280 11.38 2.49 -4.10
N HIS A 281 11.12 2.48 -2.79
CA HIS A 281 12.14 2.16 -1.79
C HIS A 281 11.84 0.89 -0.99
N ASP A 282 10.65 0.32 -1.14
CA ASP A 282 10.29 -0.95 -0.50
C ASP A 282 9.18 -1.67 -1.28
N HIS A 283 9.09 -2.98 -1.13
CA HIS A 283 8.12 -3.84 -1.82
C HIS A 283 7.85 -5.16 -1.09
N ILE A 284 6.72 -5.78 -1.41
CA ILE A 284 6.34 -7.09 -0.89
C ILE A 284 5.50 -7.87 -1.90
N LEU A 285 5.71 -9.18 -1.94
CA LEU A 285 4.99 -10.13 -2.80
C LEU A 285 4.31 -11.21 -1.94
N GLY A 286 3.06 -11.52 -2.25
CA GLY A 286 2.29 -12.61 -1.64
C GLY A 286 2.24 -12.53 -0.11
N ALA A 287 2.05 -11.33 0.44
CA ALA A 287 2.08 -11.09 1.87
C ALA A 287 0.83 -11.66 2.55
N LYS A 288 1.01 -12.44 3.62
CA LYS A 288 -0.08 -13.06 4.38
C LYS A 288 -0.15 -12.52 5.80
N PHE A 289 -1.37 -12.41 6.30
CA PHE A 289 -1.68 -11.78 7.59
C PHE A 289 -2.81 -12.52 8.30
N ASN A 290 -2.95 -12.26 9.61
CA ASN A 290 -4.05 -12.75 10.44
C ASN A 290 -4.23 -14.27 10.36
N TYR A 291 -3.14 -15.02 10.49
CA TYR A 291 -3.10 -16.47 10.34
C TYR A 291 -3.51 -16.92 8.94
N ASN A 292 -2.95 -16.25 7.92
CA ASN A 292 -3.22 -16.48 6.49
C ASN A 292 -4.68 -16.27 6.05
N LYS A 293 -5.49 -15.49 6.79
CA LYS A 293 -6.88 -15.16 6.41
C LYS A 293 -6.98 -13.96 5.48
N PHE A 294 -5.89 -13.22 5.34
CA PHE A 294 -5.78 -12.04 4.52
C PHE A 294 -4.49 -12.14 3.72
N GLU A 295 -4.55 -11.86 2.42
CA GLU A 295 -3.42 -11.96 1.49
C GLU A 295 -3.33 -10.68 0.65
N LEU A 296 -2.12 -10.26 0.32
CA LEU A 296 -1.87 -9.15 -0.57
C LEU A 296 -0.90 -9.62 -1.66
N ASP A 297 -1.34 -9.55 -2.91
CA ASP A 297 -0.62 -10.11 -4.05
C ASP A 297 0.70 -9.34 -4.27
N VAL A 298 0.65 -8.04 -4.58
CA VAL A 298 1.83 -7.18 -4.74
C VAL A 298 1.60 -5.83 -4.07
N ALA A 299 2.56 -5.35 -3.29
CA ALA A 299 2.59 -3.95 -2.88
C ALA A 299 3.98 -3.34 -2.99
N ILE A 300 4.02 -2.04 -3.27
CA ILE A 300 5.23 -1.23 -3.26
C ILE A 300 5.01 0.02 -2.40
N LEU A 301 6.11 0.61 -1.93
CA LEU A 301 6.10 1.91 -1.27
C LEU A 301 6.90 2.94 -2.03
N ARG A 302 6.30 4.13 -2.13
CA ARG A 302 6.93 5.36 -2.60
C ARG A 302 6.69 6.45 -1.58
N GLY A 303 7.72 6.81 -0.83
CA GLY A 303 7.55 7.67 0.34
C GLY A 303 6.77 6.98 1.46
N TYR A 304 5.58 7.46 1.76
CA TYR A 304 4.62 6.80 2.66
C TYR A 304 3.37 6.28 1.92
N GLU A 305 3.32 6.44 0.59
CA GLU A 305 2.18 6.04 -0.23
C GLU A 305 2.29 4.55 -0.58
N LEU A 306 1.27 3.77 -0.22
CA LEU A 306 1.16 2.35 -0.51
C LEU A 306 0.43 2.12 -1.84
N PHE A 307 1.08 1.44 -2.76
CA PHE A 307 0.45 0.98 -4.00
C PHE A 307 0.20 -0.52 -3.86
N VAL A 308 -1.06 -0.93 -3.98
CA VAL A 308 -1.48 -2.32 -3.88
C VAL A 308 -2.00 -2.78 -5.23
N VAL A 309 -1.46 -3.87 -5.75
CA VAL A 309 -1.89 -4.47 -7.01
C VAL A 309 -2.36 -5.89 -6.76
N SER A 310 -3.59 -6.20 -7.18
CA SER A 310 -4.05 -7.59 -7.26
C SER A 310 -3.85 -8.13 -8.67
N CYS A 311 -3.54 -9.42 -8.78
CA CYS A 311 -3.32 -10.06 -10.07
C CYS A 311 -4.38 -11.15 -10.32
N THR A 312 -4.89 -11.22 -11.54
CA THR A 312 -5.83 -12.27 -11.92
C THR A 312 -5.73 -12.63 -13.40
N THR A 313 -5.72 -13.92 -13.71
CA THR A 313 -5.81 -14.39 -15.10
C THR A 313 -7.24 -14.37 -15.65
N ALA A 314 -8.21 -13.84 -14.88
CA ALA A 314 -9.59 -13.67 -15.33
C ALA A 314 -9.73 -12.46 -16.26
N SER A 315 -10.61 -12.61 -17.24
CA SER A 315 -11.01 -11.54 -18.18
C SER A 315 -12.42 -11.02 -17.95
N LYS A 316 -13.20 -11.70 -17.09
CA LYS A 316 -14.61 -11.34 -16.82
C LYS A 316 -14.69 -10.14 -15.90
N LYS A 317 -15.43 -9.10 -16.32
CA LYS A 317 -15.66 -7.86 -15.56
C LYS A 317 -16.01 -8.09 -14.09
N SER A 318 -16.96 -8.99 -13.79
CA SER A 318 -17.40 -9.24 -12.41
C SER A 318 -16.28 -9.72 -11.49
N ILE A 319 -15.41 -10.61 -12.00
CA ILE A 319 -14.27 -11.15 -11.24
C ILE A 319 -13.20 -10.07 -11.06
N VAL A 320 -12.91 -9.31 -12.11
CA VAL A 320 -11.92 -8.20 -12.03
C VAL A 320 -12.38 -7.12 -11.05
N LYS A 321 -13.67 -6.72 -11.09
CA LYS A 321 -14.25 -5.79 -10.11
C LYS A 321 -14.13 -6.33 -8.68
N GLN A 322 -14.50 -7.59 -8.47
CA GLN A 322 -14.38 -8.24 -7.15
C GLN A 322 -12.94 -8.19 -6.62
N LYS A 323 -11.96 -8.52 -7.47
CA LYS A 323 -10.53 -8.46 -7.10
C LYS A 323 -10.07 -7.04 -6.78
N LEU A 324 -10.50 -6.05 -7.54
CA LEU A 324 -10.17 -4.66 -7.26
C LEU A 324 -10.81 -4.17 -5.95
N PHE A 325 -12.05 -4.57 -5.63
CA PHE A 325 -12.70 -4.23 -4.37
C PHE A 325 -12.01 -4.87 -3.17
N GLU A 326 -11.63 -6.14 -3.29
CA GLU A 326 -10.83 -6.82 -2.28
C GLU A 326 -9.52 -6.06 -2.06
N ALA A 327 -8.76 -5.79 -3.13
CA ALA A 327 -7.52 -5.02 -3.07
C ALA A 327 -7.72 -3.63 -2.44
N TYR A 328 -8.83 -2.94 -2.73
CA TYR A 328 -9.17 -1.65 -2.13
C TYR A 328 -9.33 -1.73 -0.62
N VAL A 329 -10.18 -2.64 -0.14
CA VAL A 329 -10.41 -2.80 1.30
C VAL A 329 -9.09 -3.15 2.00
N ARG A 330 -8.27 -4.01 1.39
CA ARG A 330 -6.96 -4.40 1.91
C ARG A 330 -5.98 -3.22 1.94
N GLY A 331 -5.88 -2.46 0.85
CA GLY A 331 -5.01 -1.30 0.76
C GLY A 331 -5.41 -0.20 1.74
N GLN A 332 -6.71 0.07 1.94
CA GLN A 332 -7.18 1.01 2.95
C GLN A 332 -6.83 0.57 4.37
N GLN A 333 -6.97 -0.74 4.65
CA GLN A 333 -6.63 -1.29 5.96
C GLN A 333 -5.14 -1.17 6.29
N LEU A 334 -4.27 -1.30 5.28
CA LEU A 334 -2.81 -1.38 5.46
C LEU A 334 -2.06 -0.07 5.21
N GLY A 335 -2.61 0.83 4.40
CA GLY A 335 -1.93 2.06 3.95
C GLY A 335 -2.80 3.32 4.02
N GLY A 336 -3.98 3.24 4.64
CA GLY A 336 -4.84 4.42 4.85
C GLY A 336 -5.50 4.96 3.58
N ASP A 337 -6.01 6.19 3.69
CA ASP A 337 -6.74 6.87 2.61
C ASP A 337 -5.86 7.17 1.40
N GLU A 338 -4.56 7.29 1.64
CA GLU A 338 -3.49 7.56 0.69
C GLU A 338 -3.15 6.36 -0.21
N ALA A 339 -3.59 5.14 0.14
CA ALA A 339 -3.26 3.96 -0.65
C ALA A 339 -3.88 3.98 -2.06
N LYS A 340 -3.07 3.66 -3.08
CA LYS A 340 -3.50 3.54 -4.49
C LYS A 340 -3.66 2.07 -4.88
N ILE A 341 -4.70 1.78 -5.65
CA ILE A 341 -5.15 0.41 -5.92
C ILE A 341 -5.12 0.09 -7.41
N GLY A 342 -4.49 -1.02 -7.76
CA GLY A 342 -4.37 -1.54 -9.12
C GLY A 342 -4.88 -2.97 -9.24
N VAL A 343 -5.23 -3.37 -10.45
CA VAL A 343 -5.39 -4.78 -10.82
C VAL A 343 -4.71 -5.04 -12.15
N VAL A 344 -3.93 -6.12 -12.24
CA VAL A 344 -3.39 -6.65 -13.50
C VAL A 344 -4.22 -7.85 -13.91
N CYS A 345 -4.79 -7.82 -15.10
CA CYS A 345 -5.77 -8.81 -15.53
C CYS A 345 -5.77 -9.11 -17.03
N PHE A 346 -6.45 -10.20 -17.42
CA PHE A 346 -6.57 -10.61 -18.82
C PHE A 346 -7.80 -10.01 -19.52
N ALA A 347 -8.42 -8.98 -18.93
CA ALA A 347 -9.47 -8.22 -19.59
C ALA A 347 -8.87 -7.51 -20.81
N SER A 348 -9.51 -7.66 -21.98
CA SER A 348 -9.02 -7.10 -23.24
C SER A 348 -9.70 -5.78 -23.55
N ASP A 349 -8.95 -4.82 -24.09
CA ASP A 349 -9.47 -3.56 -24.63
C ASP A 349 -10.51 -3.77 -25.73
N ARG A 350 -10.46 -4.92 -26.41
CA ARG A 350 -11.41 -5.30 -27.46
C ARG A 350 -12.74 -5.80 -26.92
N SER A 351 -12.86 -6.02 -25.61
CA SER A 351 -14.11 -6.43 -24.98
C SER A 351 -15.09 -5.25 -24.95
N SER A 352 -16.28 -5.46 -25.52
CA SER A 352 -17.34 -4.44 -25.54
C SER A 352 -17.97 -4.19 -24.16
N ASP A 353 -17.80 -5.09 -23.20
CA ASP A 353 -18.49 -5.07 -21.90
C ASP A 353 -17.55 -5.14 -20.69
N ALA A 354 -16.29 -5.55 -20.88
CA ALA A 354 -15.31 -5.80 -19.84
C ALA A 354 -13.93 -5.21 -20.15
N SER A 355 -13.81 -4.20 -21.02
CA SER A 355 -12.53 -3.52 -21.22
C SER A 355 -12.06 -2.83 -19.92
N PRO A 356 -10.72 -2.71 -19.71
CA PRO A 356 -10.15 -2.00 -18.56
C PRO A 356 -10.76 -0.62 -18.30
N GLU A 357 -11.00 0.16 -19.34
CA GLU A 357 -11.59 1.50 -19.23
C GLU A 357 -13.08 1.45 -18.82
N ILE A 358 -13.87 0.48 -19.30
CA ILE A 358 -15.25 0.29 -18.82
C ILE A 358 -15.25 -0.06 -17.33
N ILE A 359 -14.42 -1.01 -16.92
CA ILE A 359 -14.32 -1.46 -15.51
C ILE A 359 -13.94 -0.27 -14.62
N LYS A 360 -12.90 0.47 -15.01
CA LYS A 360 -12.41 1.66 -14.29
C LYS A 360 -13.47 2.76 -14.22
N LYS A 361 -14.21 3.01 -15.30
CA LYS A 361 -15.29 4.01 -15.34
C LYS A 361 -16.42 3.66 -14.39
N GLU A 362 -16.93 2.42 -14.42
CA GLU A 362 -18.00 1.98 -13.51
C GLU A 362 -17.60 2.15 -12.05
N ILE A 363 -16.36 1.78 -11.68
CA ILE A 363 -15.88 1.89 -10.31
C ILE A 363 -15.76 3.36 -9.88
N LYS A 364 -15.27 4.24 -10.76
CA LYS A 364 -15.21 5.69 -10.50
C LYS A 364 -16.60 6.29 -10.31
N GLU A 365 -17.57 5.92 -11.14
CA GLU A 365 -18.95 6.41 -11.05
C GLU A 365 -19.65 5.92 -9.79
N GLU A 366 -19.47 4.65 -9.41
CA GLU A 366 -20.09 4.05 -8.23
C GLU A 366 -19.49 4.60 -6.91
N TRP A 367 -18.21 5.00 -6.87
CA TRP A 367 -17.50 5.29 -5.61
C TRP A 367 -17.07 6.74 -5.46
N HIS A 368 -17.14 7.56 -6.51
CA HIS A 368 -16.68 8.96 -6.51
C HIS A 368 -15.21 9.12 -6.04
N LEU A 369 -14.38 8.12 -6.31
CA LEU A 369 -12.95 8.09 -5.97
C LEU A 369 -12.12 8.32 -7.24
N GLU A 370 -11.83 9.59 -7.53
CA GLU A 370 -10.97 9.95 -8.64
C GLU A 370 -9.52 9.51 -8.39
N ASN A 371 -8.85 9.07 -9.46
CA ASN A 371 -7.43 8.74 -9.53
C ASN A 371 -6.89 7.63 -8.60
N LYS A 372 -7.70 7.07 -7.70
CA LYS A 372 -7.31 6.00 -6.76
C LYS A 372 -7.14 4.62 -7.39
N PHE A 373 -7.79 4.37 -8.54
CA PHE A 373 -7.85 3.06 -9.18
C PHE A 373 -7.11 3.00 -10.52
N ARG A 374 -6.49 1.86 -10.82
CA ARG A 374 -6.01 1.46 -12.15
C ARG A 374 -6.39 0.03 -12.48
N VAL A 375 -6.65 -0.22 -13.76
CA VAL A 375 -6.91 -1.54 -14.32
C VAL A 375 -5.94 -1.70 -15.48
N PHE A 376 -5.02 -2.65 -15.36
CA PHE A 376 -4.05 -3.00 -16.40
C PHE A 376 -4.56 -4.24 -17.13
N GLY A 377 -4.96 -4.07 -18.39
CA GLY A 377 -5.54 -5.12 -19.22
C GLY A 377 -4.50 -5.99 -19.94
N ALA A 378 -5.00 -6.95 -20.71
CA ALA A 378 -4.21 -7.93 -21.45
C ALA A 378 -3.21 -7.25 -22.40
N GLU A 379 -3.63 -6.23 -23.13
CA GLU A 379 -2.80 -5.48 -24.08
C GLU A 379 -1.67 -4.68 -23.40
N GLN A 380 -1.79 -4.42 -22.10
CA GLN A 380 -0.79 -3.67 -21.34
C GLN A 380 0.26 -4.57 -20.68
N ILE A 381 0.00 -5.88 -20.54
CA ILE A 381 0.90 -6.82 -19.85
C ILE A 381 2.31 -6.83 -20.45
N PRO A 382 2.52 -6.95 -21.78
CA PRO A 382 3.88 -6.98 -22.34
C PRO A 382 4.70 -5.70 -22.10
N ASN A 383 4.04 -4.59 -21.80
CA ASN A 383 4.68 -3.29 -21.55
C ASN A 383 4.29 -2.74 -20.17
N LEU A 384 4.00 -3.64 -19.22
CA LEU A 384 3.51 -3.28 -17.89
C LEU A 384 4.42 -2.26 -17.17
N PRO A 385 5.77 -2.35 -17.23
CA PRO A 385 6.65 -1.35 -16.61
C PRO A 385 6.31 0.10 -16.99
N ILE A 386 5.98 0.35 -18.26
CA ILE A 386 5.65 1.70 -18.77
C ILE A 386 4.38 2.23 -18.11
N TYR A 387 3.33 1.41 -18.09
CA TYR A 387 2.04 1.81 -17.51
C TYR A 387 2.09 1.93 -15.98
N LEU A 388 2.90 1.10 -15.31
CA LEU A 388 3.15 1.23 -13.87
C LEU A 388 3.86 2.55 -13.56
N LYS A 389 4.87 2.93 -14.34
CA LYS A 389 5.57 4.21 -14.22
C LYS A 389 4.62 5.40 -14.39
N GLU A 390 3.76 5.39 -15.40
CA GLU A 390 2.74 6.43 -15.58
C GLU A 390 1.81 6.54 -14.36
N TRP A 391 1.43 5.40 -13.77
CA TRP A 391 0.60 5.40 -12.56
C TRP A 391 1.33 5.92 -11.31
N LEU A 392 2.60 5.57 -11.12
CA LEU A 392 3.42 6.01 -10.00
C LEU A 392 3.71 7.51 -10.04
N THR A 393 3.62 8.12 -11.23
CA THR A 393 3.91 9.54 -11.48
C THR A 393 2.65 10.40 -11.66
N SER A 394 1.47 9.78 -11.72
CA SER A 394 0.16 10.44 -11.69
C SER A 394 -0.31 10.72 -10.27
#